data_AF-A0A6H5HJJ0-F1
#
_entry.id   AF-A0A6H5HJJ0-F1
#
_cell.length_a   1.000
_cell.length_b   1.000
_cell.length_c   1.000
_cell.angle_alpha   90.00
_cell.angle_beta   90.00
_cell.angle_gamma   90.00
#
_symmetry.space_group_name_H-M   'P 1'
#
loop_
_entity.id
_entity.type
_entity.pdbx_description
1 polymer ?
#
loop_
_entity_poly.entity_id
_entity_poly.type
_entity_poly.pdbx_seq_one_letter_code
_entity_poly.pdbx_strand_id
1 'polypeptide(L)'
;MFSQWFHGDKCIDTDPQYSITYNNGEAIVIKEGAALDDEGQYSCLAVNQKGTEKTISRVVVNRKVEPGEFPSFTLELGNVMARAGQKIKLEAEIKKVSPAANISWLKDGKPIDESRDMKINLVFFL
;
A
#
# COMPACT_ATOMS: atom_id res chain seq x y z
N MET A 1 -25.35 24.60 -17.99
CA MET A 1 -25.00 23.99 -16.70
C MET A 1 -23.49 24.05 -16.62
N PHE A 2 -22.94 24.52 -15.52
CA PHE A 2 -21.50 24.51 -15.28
C PHE A 2 -21.23 23.78 -13.96
N SER A 3 -20.11 23.07 -13.91
CA SER A 3 -19.60 22.43 -12.70
C SER A 3 -18.41 23.23 -12.18
N GLN A 4 -18.29 23.38 -10.87
CA GLN A 4 -17.13 23.95 -10.21
C GLN A 4 -16.54 22.92 -9.24
N TRP A 5 -15.23 22.74 -9.30
CA TRP A 5 -14.50 21.75 -8.52
C TRP A 5 -13.64 22.38 -7.45
N PHE A 6 -13.58 21.71 -6.29
CA PHE A 6 -12.77 22.13 -5.16
C PHE A 6 -11.96 20.97 -4.58
N HIS A 7 -10.75 21.27 -4.11
CA HIS A 7 -9.96 20.44 -3.21
C HIS A 7 -9.80 21.18 -1.87
N GLY A 8 -10.38 20.62 -0.81
CA GLY A 8 -10.68 21.36 0.42
C GLY A 8 -11.57 22.58 0.11
N ASP A 9 -11.06 23.77 0.41
CA ASP A 9 -11.72 25.05 0.14
C ASP A 9 -11.17 25.74 -1.14
N LYS A 10 -10.15 25.16 -1.80
CA LYS A 10 -9.52 25.74 -2.98
C LYS A 10 -10.28 25.35 -4.24
N CYS A 11 -10.72 26.34 -5.02
CA CYS A 11 -11.24 26.11 -6.37
C CYS A 11 -10.10 25.67 -7.31
N ILE A 12 -10.30 24.56 -8.02
CA ILE A 12 -9.30 23.95 -8.90
C ILE A 12 -9.64 24.06 -10.39
N ASP A 13 -10.72 24.76 -10.75
CA ASP A 13 -11.19 24.91 -12.14
C ASP A 13 -10.12 25.47 -13.10
N THR A 14 -9.21 26.29 -12.60
CA THR A 14 -8.13 26.92 -13.38
C THR A 14 -6.75 26.37 -13.02
N ASP A 15 -6.67 25.34 -12.18
CA ASP A 15 -5.39 24.75 -11.79
C ASP A 15 -4.90 23.81 -12.92
N PRO A 16 -3.77 24.11 -13.57
CA PRO A 16 -3.31 23.38 -14.76
C PRO A 16 -2.92 21.92 -14.47
N GLN A 17 -2.79 21.53 -13.19
CA GLN A 17 -2.59 20.13 -12.81
C GLN A 17 -3.86 19.28 -13.01
N TYR A 18 -5.01 19.92 -13.17
CA TYR A 18 -6.30 19.28 -13.29
C TYR A 18 -6.88 19.49 -14.69
N SER A 19 -7.43 18.43 -15.27
CA SER A 19 -8.24 18.45 -16.49
C SER A 19 -9.70 18.24 -16.11
N ILE A 20 -10.55 19.22 -16.38
CA ILE A 20 -11.97 19.19 -16.04
C ILE A 20 -12.80 19.16 -17.32
N THR A 21 -13.76 18.24 -17.38
CA THR A 21 -14.71 18.14 -18.49
C THR A 21 -16.14 18.06 -17.98
N TYR A 22 -17.07 18.58 -18.78
CA TYR A 22 -18.49 18.45 -18.53
C TYR A 22 -19.21 18.13 -19.84
N ASN A 23 -19.69 16.89 -19.98
CA ASN A 23 -20.34 16.42 -21.20
C ASN A 23 -21.56 15.56 -20.84
N ASN A 24 -22.71 15.78 -21.49
CA ASN A 24 -23.92 14.98 -21.34
C ASN A 24 -24.38 14.73 -19.88
N GLY A 25 -24.17 15.69 -18.98
CA GLY A 25 -24.53 15.56 -17.56
C GLY A 25 -23.46 14.93 -16.68
N GLU A 26 -22.33 14.52 -17.25
CA GLU A 26 -21.19 13.97 -16.54
C GLU A 26 -20.11 15.04 -16.34
N ALA A 27 -19.79 15.34 -15.08
CA ALA A 27 -18.67 16.20 -14.70
C ALA A 27 -17.50 15.32 -14.27
N ILE A 28 -16.32 15.51 -14.88
CA ILE A 28 -15.11 14.74 -14.58
C ILE A 28 -13.98 15.70 -14.22
N VAL A 29 -13.20 15.35 -13.21
CA VAL A 29 -11.90 15.95 -12.89
C VAL A 29 -10.82 14.87 -12.92
N ILE A 30 -9.71 15.15 -13.61
CA ILE A 30 -8.55 14.24 -13.73
C ILE A 30 -7.30 15.00 -13.28
N LYS A 31 -6.47 14.37 -12.45
CA LYS A 31 -5.11 14.81 -12.15
C LYS A 31 -4.13 13.72 -12.53
N GLU A 32 -3.16 14.06 -13.39
CA GLU A 32 -2.11 13.13 -13.79
C GLU A 32 -1.04 13.05 -12.70
N GLY A 33 -0.81 11.86 -12.15
CA GLY A 33 0.13 11.63 -11.06
C GLY A 33 -0.36 12.16 -9.71
N ALA A 34 -0.85 11.25 -8.87
CA ALA A 34 -1.21 11.58 -7.49
C ALA A 34 0.06 11.79 -6.63
N ALA A 35 0.06 12.83 -5.82
CA ALA A 35 1.03 13.18 -4.80
C ALA A 35 0.38 13.12 -3.41
N LEU A 36 1.18 13.04 -2.35
CA LEU A 36 0.65 12.97 -0.98
C LEU A 36 -0.24 14.17 -0.63
N ASP A 37 0.08 15.35 -1.16
CA ASP A 37 -0.68 16.58 -0.91
C ASP A 37 -2.04 16.61 -1.63
N ASP A 38 -2.32 15.67 -2.54
CA ASP A 38 -3.65 15.51 -3.15
C ASP A 38 -4.62 14.77 -2.23
N GLU A 39 -4.14 14.17 -1.14
CA GLU A 39 -5.03 13.62 -0.13
C GLU A 39 -5.96 14.70 0.42
N GLY A 40 -7.26 14.39 0.51
CA GLY A 40 -8.22 15.33 1.07
C GLY A 40 -9.60 15.19 0.49
N GLN A 41 -10.41 16.20 0.78
CA GLN A 41 -11.79 16.27 0.36
C GLN A 41 -11.89 16.94 -1.01
N TYR A 42 -12.55 16.29 -1.96
CA TYR A 42 -12.93 16.87 -3.23
C TYR A 42 -14.42 17.14 -3.25
N SER A 43 -14.84 18.24 -3.89
CA SER A 43 -16.25 18.52 -4.08
C SER A 43 -16.56 19.10 -5.44
N CYS A 44 -17.73 18.72 -5.97
CA CYS A 44 -18.26 19.20 -7.24
C CYS A 44 -19.57 19.92 -6.98
N LEU A 45 -19.63 21.18 -7.40
CA LEU A 45 -20.79 22.05 -7.31
C LEU A 45 -21.42 22.15 -8.71
N ALA A 46 -22.67 21.74 -8.84
CA ALA A 46 -23.42 21.80 -10.07
C ALA A 46 -24.45 22.94 -10.01
N VAL A 47 -24.43 23.86 -10.99
CA VAL A 47 -25.31 25.03 -11.02
C VAL A 47 -26.10 25.11 -12.33
N ASN A 48 -27.41 25.34 -12.20
CA ASN A 48 -28.30 25.70 -13.30
C ASN A 48 -29.25 26.85 -12.89
N GLN A 49 -30.11 27.31 -13.80
CA GLN A 49 -31.03 28.42 -13.54
C GLN A 49 -32.05 28.16 -12.41
N LYS A 50 -32.28 26.88 -12.05
CA LYS A 50 -33.27 26.47 -11.05
C LYS A 50 -32.65 26.22 -9.68
N GLY A 51 -31.33 26.09 -9.57
CA GLY A 51 -30.68 25.85 -8.29
C GLY A 51 -29.25 25.33 -8.38
N THR A 52 -28.78 24.89 -7.23
CA THR A 52 -27.40 24.46 -6.99
C THR A 52 -27.40 23.21 -6.13
N GLU A 53 -26.56 22.24 -6.48
CA GLU A 53 -26.35 21.00 -5.71
C GLU A 53 -24.85 20.74 -5.56
N LYS A 54 -24.43 20.12 -4.45
CA LYS A 54 -23.02 19.82 -4.15
C LYS A 54 -22.85 18.37 -3.74
N THR A 55 -21.85 17.70 -4.30
CA THR A 55 -21.39 16.38 -3.84
C THR A 55 -19.95 16.44 -3.35
N ILE A 56 -19.59 15.52 -2.46
CA ILE A 56 -18.31 15.49 -1.74
C ILE A 56 -17.77 14.05 -1.71
N SER A 57 -16.46 13.90 -1.89
CA SER A 57 -15.73 12.64 -1.72
C SER A 57 -14.39 12.88 -1.03
N ARG A 58 -13.82 11.86 -0.40
CA ARG A 58 -12.48 11.89 0.19
C ARG A 58 -11.53 11.00 -0.61
N VAL A 59 -10.42 11.57 -1.07
CA VAL A 59 -9.30 10.86 -1.69
C VAL A 59 -8.26 10.59 -0.61
N VAL A 60 -7.70 9.38 -0.62
CA VAL A 60 -6.59 8.95 0.24
C VAL A 60 -5.43 8.56 -0.67
N VAL A 61 -4.24 9.12 -0.42
CA VAL A 61 -3.06 8.85 -1.25
C VAL A 61 -2.02 8.13 -0.43
N ASN A 62 -1.87 6.84 -0.70
CA ASN A 62 -0.84 6.03 -0.05
C ASN A 62 0.51 6.25 -0.72
N ARG A 63 1.58 6.19 0.08
CA ARG A 63 2.95 6.18 -0.46
C ARG A 63 3.10 4.99 -1.38
N LYS A 64 3.72 5.23 -2.54
CA LYS A 64 4.16 4.15 -3.41
C LYS A 64 5.18 3.32 -2.65
N VAL A 65 4.88 2.04 -2.46
CA VAL A 65 5.80 1.09 -1.86
C VAL A 65 6.82 0.73 -2.93
N GLU A 66 8.08 1.11 -2.73
CA GLU A 66 9.14 0.81 -3.69
C GLU A 66 9.48 -0.69 -3.70
N PRO A 67 9.86 -1.27 -4.86
CA PRO A 67 10.30 -2.65 -4.93
C PRO A 67 11.50 -2.88 -4.00
N GLY A 68 11.32 -3.65 -2.93
CA GLY A 68 12.34 -3.86 -1.90
C GLY A 68 11.93 -3.41 -0.49
N GLU A 69 10.76 -2.80 -0.31
CA GLU A 69 10.21 -2.55 1.03
C GLU A 69 9.40 -3.76 1.56
N PHE A 70 8.85 -4.61 0.68
CA PHE A 70 8.16 -5.84 1.08
C PHE A 70 9.11 -7.04 1.20
N PRO A 71 9.08 -7.78 2.33
CA PRO A 71 9.83 -9.02 2.47
C PRO A 71 9.36 -10.06 1.45
N SER A 72 10.31 -10.66 0.75
CA SER A 72 10.07 -11.77 -0.17
C SER A 72 11.12 -12.84 0.04
N PHE A 73 10.72 -14.12 0.06
CA PHE A 73 11.67 -15.21 0.15
C PHE A 73 12.42 -15.39 -1.18
N THR A 74 13.74 -15.40 -1.12
CA THR A 74 14.60 -15.87 -2.21
C THR A 74 14.84 -17.37 -2.12
N LEU A 75 14.69 -17.95 -0.92
CA LEU A 75 14.64 -19.38 -0.67
C LEU A 75 13.47 -19.68 0.27
N GLU A 76 12.52 -20.49 -0.19
CA GLU A 76 11.38 -20.96 0.61
C GLU A 76 11.71 -22.26 1.36
N LEU A 77 10.91 -22.58 2.39
CA LEU A 77 11.06 -23.81 3.15
C LEU A 77 10.77 -25.04 2.28
N GLY A 78 11.70 -25.98 2.29
CA GLY A 78 11.52 -27.31 1.72
C GLY A 78 10.99 -28.32 2.73
N ASN A 79 10.21 -29.29 2.25
CA ASN A 79 9.82 -30.44 3.05
C ASN A 79 11.05 -31.32 3.37
N VAL A 80 11.16 -31.77 4.62
CA VAL A 80 12.25 -32.63 5.08
C VAL A 80 11.66 -33.94 5.64
N MET A 81 12.23 -35.07 5.21
CA MET A 81 11.94 -36.38 5.77
C MET A 81 13.13 -36.83 6.62
N ALA A 82 12.86 -37.29 7.85
CA ALA A 82 13.90 -37.76 8.76
C ALA A 82 13.39 -38.92 9.61
N ARG A 83 14.30 -39.77 10.07
CA ARG A 83 14.02 -40.82 11.05
C ARG A 83 14.18 -40.27 12.47
N ALA A 84 13.55 -40.94 13.44
CA ALA A 84 13.70 -40.61 14.86
C ALA A 84 15.19 -40.59 15.26
N GLY A 85 15.58 -39.54 15.99
CA GLY A 85 16.97 -39.31 16.41
C GLY A 85 17.87 -38.63 15.38
N GLN A 86 17.42 -38.43 14.13
CA GLN A 86 18.19 -37.67 13.14
C GLN A 86 17.98 -36.16 13.31
N LYS A 87 19.05 -35.41 13.04
CA LYS A 87 18.99 -33.95 12.96
C LYS A 87 18.24 -33.52 11.70
N ILE A 88 17.35 -32.56 11.84
CA ILE A 88 16.71 -31.84 10.72
C ILE A 88 17.29 -30.43 10.59
N LYS A 89 17.26 -29.89 9.37
CA LYS A 89 17.66 -28.51 9.06
C LYS A 89 16.60 -27.92 8.14
N LEU A 90 16.09 -26.76 8.52
CA LEU A 90 15.17 -25.96 7.72
C LEU A 90 15.84 -24.62 7.43
N GLU A 91 15.74 -24.14 6.21
CA GLU A 91 16.41 -22.93 5.76
C GLU A 91 15.46 -22.10 4.91
N ALA A 92 15.50 -20.79 5.11
CA ALA A 92 14.79 -19.81 4.30
C ALA A 92 15.66 -18.56 4.19
N GLU A 93 15.62 -17.92 3.02
CA GLU A 93 16.36 -16.69 2.74
C GLU A 93 15.38 -15.61 2.32
N ILE A 94 15.55 -14.41 2.88
CA ILE A 94 14.71 -13.25 2.59
C ILE A 94 15.56 -12.24 1.83
N LYS A 95 14.98 -11.67 0.76
CA LYS A 95 15.60 -10.55 0.04
C LYS A 95 15.93 -9.43 1.02
N LYS A 96 17.07 -8.75 0.85
CA LYS A 96 17.41 -7.57 1.65
C LYS A 96 16.32 -6.50 1.46
N VAL A 97 15.68 -6.11 2.56
CA VAL A 97 14.61 -5.11 2.60
C VAL A 97 14.92 -4.00 3.60
N SER A 98 14.36 -2.82 3.35
CA SER A 98 14.45 -1.66 4.25
C SER A 98 13.04 -1.12 4.52
N PRO A 99 12.58 -1.06 5.79
CA PRO A 99 13.28 -1.50 7.00
C PRO A 99 13.49 -3.01 7.03
N ALA A 100 14.47 -3.47 7.83
CA ALA A 100 14.78 -4.89 7.97
C ALA A 100 13.55 -5.69 8.43
N ALA A 101 13.30 -6.84 7.81
CA ALA A 101 12.20 -7.71 8.16
C ALA A 101 12.44 -8.39 9.52
N ASN A 102 11.38 -8.48 10.33
CA ASN A 102 11.38 -9.35 11.50
C ASN A 102 11.15 -10.79 11.07
N ILE A 103 12.06 -11.69 11.44
CA ILE A 103 11.99 -13.11 11.12
C ILE A 103 11.62 -13.88 12.39
N SER A 104 10.66 -14.78 12.29
CA SER A 104 10.25 -15.66 13.39
C SER A 104 9.95 -17.06 12.87
N TRP A 105 10.39 -18.07 13.62
CA TRP A 105 10.16 -19.47 13.29
C TRP A 105 9.01 -20.01 14.13
N LEU A 106 8.07 -20.69 13.48
CA LEU A 106 6.90 -21.25 14.13
C LEU A 106 6.79 -22.75 13.86
N LYS A 107 6.36 -23.50 14.87
CA LYS A 107 5.93 -24.90 14.77
C LYS A 107 4.47 -24.97 15.18
N ASP A 108 3.62 -25.47 14.27
CA ASP A 108 2.17 -25.61 14.50
C ASP A 108 1.52 -24.30 14.97
N GLY A 109 1.94 -23.17 14.37
CA GLY A 109 1.46 -21.83 14.69
C GLY A 109 1.99 -21.23 16.01
N LYS A 110 2.89 -21.92 16.72
CA LYS A 110 3.50 -21.43 17.97
C LYS A 110 4.96 -21.03 17.74
N PRO A 111 5.44 -19.94 18.38
CA PRO A 111 6.86 -19.57 18.33
C PRO A 111 7.74 -20.72 18.80
N ILE A 112 8.87 -20.90 18.12
CA ILE A 112 9.90 -21.85 18.55
C ILE A 112 10.90 -21.09 19.42
N ASP A 113 11.09 -21.56 20.64
CA ASP A 113 12.15 -21.08 21.52
C ASP A 113 13.43 -21.88 21.32
N GLU A 114 14.58 -21.21 21.45
CA GLU A 114 15.87 -21.90 21.46
C GLU A 114 16.01 -22.79 22.70
N SER A 115 16.59 -23.97 22.50
CA SER A 115 16.85 -24.92 23.57
C SER A 115 18.09 -25.76 23.25
N ARG A 116 18.40 -26.74 24.09
CA ARG A 116 19.52 -27.67 23.84
C ARG A 116 19.38 -28.40 22.49
N ASP A 117 18.14 -28.76 22.13
CA ASP A 117 17.84 -29.59 20.96
C ASP A 117 17.29 -28.77 19.76
N MET A 118 17.08 -27.46 19.95
CA MET A 118 16.57 -26.54 18.94
C MET A 118 17.41 -25.27 18.88
N LYS A 119 17.99 -24.98 17.72
CA LYS A 119 18.81 -23.78 17.50
C LYS A 119 18.26 -22.97 16.35
N ILE A 120 18.13 -21.66 16.53
CA ILE A 120 17.64 -20.73 15.52
C ILE A 120 18.77 -19.77 15.19
N ASN A 121 19.24 -19.81 13.94
CA ASN A 121 20.27 -18.87 13.49
C ASN A 121 19.63 -17.84 12.57
N LEU A 122 19.61 -16.58 13.00
CA LEU A 122 19.22 -15.45 12.18
C LEU A 122 20.48 -14.75 11.69
N VAL A 123 20.72 -14.80 10.38
CA VAL A 123 21.84 -14.11 9.74
C VAL A 123 21.29 -12.90 9.00
N PHE A 124 21.68 -11.71 9.46
CA PHE A 124 21.37 -10.47 8.78
C PHE A 124 22.56 -10.06 7.92
N PHE A 125 22.39 -9.98 6.60
CA PHE A 125 23.40 -9.42 5.71
C PHE A 125 23.34 -7.89 5.81
N LEU A 126 24.35 -7.29 6.45
CA LEU A 126 24.52 -5.83 6.62
C LEU A 126 24.59 -5.10 5.26
#